data_AF-A0A7Y5PZA2-F1
#
_entry.id   AF-A0A7Y5PZA2-F1
#
_cell.length_a   1.000
_cell.length_b   1.000
_cell.length_c   1.000
_cell.angle_alpha   90.00
_cell.angle_beta   90.00
_cell.angle_gamma   90.00
#
_symmetry.space_group_name_H-M   'P 1'
#
loop_
_entity.id
_entity.type
_entity.pdbx_description
1 polymer ?
#
loop_
_entity_poly.entity_id
_entity_poly.type
_entity_poly.pdbx_seq_one_letter_code
_entity_poly.pdbx_strand_id
1 'polypeptide(L)'
;WPTALSWRKRGGDPDIVGRLPQLLDEAGFAVDHIELIQRSARGNDSMFAWIDTWWHTFVPKLVSMGLLAQADADGLLGELAAMRGNPLRFVQCPPVWEVLATKR
;
A
#
# COMPACT_ATOMS: atom_id res chain seq x y z
N TRP A 1 -5.27 10.70 -1.22
CA TRP A 1 -3.90 10.20 -1.43
C TRP A 1 -3.61 10.05 -2.92
N PRO A 2 -2.47 10.55 -3.44
CA PRO A 2 -2.09 10.46 -4.86
C PRO A 2 -2.16 9.05 -5.45
N THR A 3 -1.79 8.04 -4.66
CA THR A 3 -1.82 6.62 -5.03
C THR A 3 -3.25 6.10 -5.23
N ALA A 4 -4.14 6.33 -4.26
CA ALA A 4 -5.55 5.97 -4.38
C ALA A 4 -6.24 6.68 -5.57
N LEU A 5 -5.91 7.96 -5.81
CA LEU A 5 -6.44 8.70 -6.96
C LEU A 5 -5.98 8.11 -8.30
N SER A 6 -4.71 7.68 -8.39
CA SER A 6 -4.20 7.11 -9.64
C SER A 6 -4.85 5.77 -9.98
N TRP A 7 -5.17 4.94 -8.97
CA TRP A 7 -5.91 3.69 -9.16
C TRP A 7 -7.36 3.94 -9.57
N ARG A 8 -8.07 4.85 -8.89
CA ARG A 8 -9.46 5.20 -9.25
C ARG A 8 -9.57 5.75 -10.68
N LYS A 9 -8.62 6.58 -11.11
CA LYS A 9 -8.57 7.09 -12.51
C LYS A 9 -8.42 5.98 -13.57
N ARG A 10 -8.03 4.77 -13.17
CA ARG A 10 -7.86 3.61 -14.06
C ARG A 10 -8.91 2.51 -13.81
N GLY A 11 -9.99 2.83 -13.10
CA GLY A 11 -11.08 1.90 -12.78
C GLY A 11 -10.80 0.96 -11.60
N GLY A 12 -9.69 1.14 -10.88
CA GLY A 12 -9.39 0.38 -9.67
C GLY A 12 -10.12 0.90 -8.43
N ASP A 13 -10.34 0.03 -7.46
CA ASP A 13 -10.92 0.37 -6.16
C ASP A 13 -9.91 0.15 -5.01
N PRO A 14 -9.29 1.22 -4.47
CA PRO A 14 -8.38 1.11 -3.31
C PRO A 14 -9.03 0.58 -2.05
N ASP A 15 -10.36 0.70 -1.93
CA ASP A 15 -11.09 0.48 -0.68
C ASP A 15 -11.91 -0.81 -0.73
N ILE A 16 -11.69 -1.66 -1.74
CA ILE A 16 -12.52 -2.83 -2.04
C ILE A 16 -12.69 -3.77 -0.84
N VAL A 17 -11.65 -3.93 -0.03
CA VAL A 17 -11.69 -4.85 1.12
C VAL A 17 -12.67 -4.40 2.20
N GLY A 18 -13.01 -3.12 2.28
CA GLY A 18 -14.07 -2.63 3.18
C GLY A 18 -15.47 -3.12 2.78
N ARG A 19 -15.66 -3.52 1.53
CA ARG A 19 -16.94 -4.05 0.99
C ARG A 19 -16.87 -5.57 0.73
N LEU A 20 -15.68 -6.14 0.65
CA LEU A 20 -15.48 -7.55 0.30
C LEU A 20 -16.21 -8.54 1.23
N PRO A 21 -16.21 -8.40 2.57
CA PRO A 21 -16.95 -9.31 3.44
C PRO A 21 -18.45 -9.38 3.13
N GLN A 22 -19.07 -8.22 2.87
CA GLN A 22 -20.49 -8.15 2.49
C GLN A 22 -20.73 -8.81 1.13
N LEU A 23 -19.88 -8.53 0.14
CA LEU A 23 -19.98 -9.14 -1.19
C LEU A 23 -19.85 -10.68 -1.14
N LEU A 24 -19.01 -11.19 -0.24
CA LEU A 24 -18.86 -12.64 -0.02
C LEU A 24 -20.12 -13.25 0.62
N ASP A 25 -20.71 -12.58 1.62
CA ASP A 25 -21.96 -13.02 2.24
C ASP A 25 -23.11 -13.06 1.22
N GLU A 26 -23.27 -11.99 0.43
CA GLU A 26 -24.27 -11.90 -0.64
C GLU A 26 -24.07 -12.98 -1.72
N ALA A 27 -22.83 -13.44 -1.92
CA ALA A 27 -22.48 -14.52 -2.84
C ALA A 27 -22.61 -15.94 -2.24
N GLY A 28 -23.12 -16.08 -1.01
CA GLY A 28 -23.36 -17.38 -0.37
C GLY A 28 -22.13 -17.97 0.32
N PHE A 29 -21.14 -17.16 0.67
CA PHE A 29 -20.02 -17.58 1.52
C PHE A 29 -20.30 -17.26 2.98
N ALA A 30 -19.69 -18.00 3.90
CA ALA A 30 -19.52 -17.60 5.29
C ALA A 30 -18.15 -16.93 5.42
N VAL A 31 -18.12 -15.72 6.00
CA VAL A 31 -16.84 -15.03 6.30
C VAL A 31 -16.32 -15.55 7.63
N ASP A 32 -15.23 -16.29 7.57
CA ASP A 32 -14.68 -17.02 8.73
C ASP A 32 -13.67 -16.16 9.50
N HIS A 33 -12.96 -15.26 8.81
CA HIS A 33 -11.87 -14.47 9.38
C HIS A 33 -11.71 -13.13 8.67
N ILE A 34 -11.43 -12.08 9.44
CA ILE A 34 -11.00 -10.77 8.94
C ILE A 34 -9.88 -10.27 9.86
N GLU A 35 -8.70 -9.99 9.30
CA GLU A 35 -7.55 -9.53 10.08
C GLU A 35 -6.76 -8.44 9.36
N LEU A 36 -6.32 -7.45 10.14
CA LEU A 36 -5.37 -6.45 9.70
C LEU A 36 -3.94 -6.96 9.87
N ILE A 37 -3.23 -7.14 8.75
CA ILE A 37 -1.79 -7.41 8.72
C ILE A 37 -1.06 -6.06 8.63
N GLN A 38 -0.79 -5.46 9.79
CA GLN A 38 0.02 -4.23 9.89
C GLN A 38 1.50 -4.58 10.02
N ARG A 39 2.35 -3.89 9.25
CA ARG A 39 3.81 -4.03 9.33
C ARG A 39 4.49 -2.68 9.44
N SER A 40 5.66 -2.67 10.07
CA SER A 40 6.65 -1.60 9.98
C SER A 40 7.96 -2.20 9.51
N ALA A 41 8.74 -1.44 8.73
CA ALA A 41 10.04 -1.88 8.25
C ALA A 41 11.11 -0.84 8.56
N ARG A 42 12.22 -1.29 9.17
CA ARG A 42 13.44 -0.50 9.38
C ARG A 42 14.29 -0.50 8.12
N GLY A 43 15.19 0.48 8.00
CA GLY A 43 16.04 0.65 6.83
C GLY A 43 16.91 -0.55 6.44
N ASN A 44 17.16 -1.47 7.37
CA ASN A 44 17.93 -2.70 7.17
C ASN A 44 17.05 -3.97 7.04
N ASP A 45 15.72 -3.84 7.12
CA ASP A 45 14.81 -4.97 6.99
C ASP A 45 14.60 -5.32 5.51
N SER A 46 14.42 -6.60 5.20
CA SER A 46 14.02 -7.05 3.86
C SER A 46 12.69 -6.44 3.41
N MET A 47 11.76 -6.20 4.35
CA MET A 47 10.48 -5.54 4.08
C MET A 47 10.65 -4.09 3.62
N PHE A 48 11.72 -3.39 4.04
CA PHE A 48 11.98 -2.03 3.58
C PHE A 48 12.37 -2.00 2.10
N ALA A 49 13.11 -3.00 1.62
CA ALA A 49 13.46 -3.10 0.20
C ALA A 49 12.22 -3.14 -0.71
N TRP A 50 11.12 -3.76 -0.24
CA TRP A 50 9.84 -3.74 -0.95
C TRP A 50 9.24 -2.32 -1.02
N ILE A 51 9.18 -1.59 0.10
CA ILE A 51 8.69 -0.20 0.15
C ILE A 51 9.53 0.70 -0.76
N ASP A 52 10.84 0.58 -0.64
CA ASP A 52 11.82 1.37 -1.37
C ASP A 52 11.68 1.17 -2.89
N THR A 53 11.61 -0.10 -3.33
CA THR A 53 11.39 -0.46 -4.75
C THR A 53 10.05 0.04 -5.26
N TRP A 54 8.99 -0.11 -4.45
CA TRP A 54 7.65 0.31 -4.84
C TRP A 54 7.58 1.82 -5.09
N TRP A 55 8.11 2.63 -4.17
CA TRP A 55 8.10 4.09 -4.33
C TRP A 55 8.98 4.55 -5.50
N HIS A 56 10.18 4.00 -5.68
CA HIS A 56 11.02 4.31 -6.85
C HIS A 56 10.31 4.00 -8.18
N THR A 57 9.45 2.98 -8.21
CA THR A 57 8.67 2.62 -9.40
C THR A 57 7.43 3.50 -9.59
N PHE A 58 6.76 3.88 -8.50
CA PHE A 58 5.43 4.47 -8.57
C PHE A 58 5.44 6.01 -8.51
N VAL A 59 6.40 6.62 -7.80
CA VAL A 59 6.56 8.07 -7.70
C VAL A 59 6.65 8.74 -9.09
N PRO A 60 7.50 8.26 -10.04
CA PRO A 60 7.58 8.88 -11.36
C PRO A 60 6.25 8.85 -12.13
N LYS A 61 5.44 7.79 -11.91
CA LYS A 61 4.11 7.66 -12.53
C LYS A 61 3.12 8.66 -11.94
N LEU A 62 3.20 8.94 -10.64
CA LEU A 62 2.34 9.93 -10.00
C LEU A 62 2.67 11.35 -10.47
N VAL A 63 3.97 11.66 -10.63
CA VAL A 63 4.41 12.93 -11.20
C VAL A 63 3.93 13.09 -12.65
N SER A 64 4.12 12.08 -13.50
CA SER A 64 3.69 12.16 -14.90
C SER A 64 2.17 12.28 -15.07
N MET A 65 1.39 11.81 -14.09
CA MET A 65 -0.06 11.97 -14.04
C MET A 65 -0.51 13.32 -13.44
N GLY A 66 0.42 14.19 -13.02
CA GLY A 66 0.11 15.44 -12.34
C GLY A 66 -0.53 15.26 -10.97
N LEU A 67 -0.34 14.09 -10.34
CA LEU A 67 -0.92 13.76 -9.03
C LEU A 67 0.04 13.98 -7.86
N LEU A 68 1.32 14.24 -8.15
CA LEU A 68 2.38 14.51 -7.19
C LEU A 68 3.31 15.58 -7.78
N ALA A 69 3.65 16.61 -6.99
CA ALA A 69 4.62 17.61 -7.44
C ALA A 69 6.03 17.00 -7.46
N GLN A 70 6.89 17.47 -8.37
CA GLN A 70 8.27 16.98 -8.45
C GLN A 70 9.04 17.21 -7.14
N ALA A 71 8.83 18.35 -6.46
CA ALA A 71 9.47 18.64 -5.19
C ALA A 71 9.09 17.63 -4.08
N ASP A 72 7.82 17.21 -4.03
CA ASP A 72 7.36 16.19 -3.06
C ASP A 72 7.94 14.81 -3.41
N ALA A 73 8.05 14.50 -4.70
CA ALA A 73 8.68 13.27 -5.19
C ALA A 73 10.16 13.21 -4.77
N ASP A 74 10.90 14.29 -4.99
CA ASP A 74 12.32 14.39 -4.64
C ASP A 74 12.51 14.27 -3.11
N GLY A 75 11.65 14.91 -2.33
CA GLY A 75 11.65 14.80 -0.86
C GLY A 75 11.41 13.37 -0.39
N LEU A 76 10.38 12.69 -0.91
CA LEU A 76 10.08 11.30 -0.56
C LEU A 76 11.24 10.35 -0.91
N LEU A 77 11.82 10.48 -2.10
CA LEU A 77 12.93 9.62 -2.53
C LEU A 77 14.21 9.91 -1.73
N GLY A 78 14.46 11.17 -1.36
CA GLY A 78 15.54 11.56 -0.46
C GLY A 78 15.39 10.94 0.92
N GLU A 79 14.17 10.94 1.48
CA GLU A 79 13.89 10.30 2.77
C GLU A 79 14.12 8.79 2.72
N LEU A 80 13.65 8.10 1.68
CA LEU A 80 13.91 6.67 1.49
C LEU A 80 15.41 6.36 1.39
N ALA A 81 16.17 7.19 0.67
CA ALA A 81 17.61 7.04 0.58
C ALA A 81 18.29 7.20 1.95
N ALA A 82 17.88 8.17 2.75
CA ALA A 82 18.41 8.40 4.10
C ALA A 82 17.96 7.34 5.12
N MET A 83 16.90 6.57 4.83
CA MET A 83 16.47 5.43 5.64
C MET A 83 17.28 4.18 5.34
N ARG A 84 17.71 3.96 4.09
CA ARG A 84 18.37 2.73 3.65
C ARG A 84 19.60 2.40 4.52
N GLY A 85 19.61 1.21 5.10
CA GLY A 85 20.68 0.73 5.98
C GLY A 85 20.66 1.30 7.41
N ASN A 86 19.75 2.22 7.74
CA ASN A 86 19.65 2.80 9.08
C ASN A 86 18.67 2.00 9.96
N PRO A 87 19.13 1.33 11.03
CA PRO A 87 18.29 0.49 11.88
C PRO A 87 17.38 1.29 12.82
N LEU A 88 17.57 2.60 12.96
CA LEU A 88 16.77 3.47 13.82
C LEU A 88 15.66 4.21 13.08
N ARG A 89 15.68 4.18 11.75
CA ARG A 89 14.63 4.76 10.91
C ARG A 89 13.71 3.66 10.42
N PHE A 90 12.41 3.91 10.44
CA PHE A 90 11.40 2.95 10.04
C PHE A 90 10.27 3.62 9.26
N VAL A 91 9.60 2.82 8.44
CA VAL A 91 8.39 3.20 7.69
C VAL A 91 7.23 2.35 8.20
N GLN A 92 6.06 2.98 8.34
CA GLN A 92 4.81 2.23 8.46
C GLN A 92 4.44 1.70 7.06
N CYS A 93 4.40 0.38 6.90
CA CYS A 93 3.97 -0.22 5.65
C CYS A 93 2.44 -0.02 5.47
N PRO A 94 1.95 0.00 4.21
CA PRO A 94 0.52 0.02 3.95
C PRO A 94 -0.19 -1.12 4.69
N PRO A 95 -1.37 -0.87 5.28
CA PRO A 95 -2.17 -1.93 5.87
C PRO A 95 -2.59 -2.93 4.79
N VAL A 96 -2.43 -4.21 5.06
CA VAL A 96 -2.96 -5.29 4.23
C VAL A 96 -4.00 -6.04 5.04
N TRP A 97 -5.08 -6.45 4.41
CA TRP A 97 -6.17 -7.17 5.07
C TRP A 97 -6.20 -8.62 4.57
N GLU A 98 -6.32 -9.55 5.50
CA GLU A 98 -6.65 -10.94 5.23
C GLU A 98 -8.15 -11.14 5.46
N VAL A 99 -8.81 -11.78 4.49
CA VAL A 99 -10.22 -12.17 4.58
C VAL A 99 -10.31 -13.63 4.15
N LEU A 100 -10.74 -14.51 5.05
CA LEU A 100 -10.98 -15.93 4.77
C LEU A 100 -12.48 -16.18 4.75
N ALA A 101 -12.94 -16.90 3.74
CA ALA A 101 -14.35 -17.24 3.59
C ALA A 101 -14.52 -18.62 2.96
N THR A 102 -15.49 -19.37 3.48
CA THR A 102 -15.84 -20.72 3.04
C THR A 102 -17.19 -20.70 2.35
N LYS A 103 -17.30 -21.41 1.22
CA LYS A 103 -18.58 -21.52 0.50
C LYS A 103 -19.57 -22.37 1.30
N ARG A 104 -20.80 -21.89 1.45
CA ARG A 104 -21.89 -22.66 2.08
C ARG A 104 -22.41 -23.78 1.17
#